data_AF-A0A9E1VFR5-F1
#
_entry.id   AF-A0A9E1VFR5-F1
#
_cell.length_a   1.000
_cell.length_b   1.000
_cell.length_c   1.000
_cell.angle_alpha   90.00
_cell.angle_beta   90.00
_cell.angle_gamma   90.00
#
_symmetry.space_group_name_H-M   'P 1'
#
loop_
_entity.id
_entity.type
_entity.pdbx_description
1 polymer ?
#
loop_
_entity_poly.entity_id
_entity_poly.type
_entity_poly.pdbx_seq_one_letter_code
_entity_poly.pdbx_strand_id
1 'polypeptide(L)'
;MKKKLILLLFMVVPMLTFAQEKGLDQKIDAAFKPVSDFFSNLIFFTVPIAGIDVPFVLLLLVGSALFFTIYFKFPNIFHFKTAINVVRGKYDELDRHEAGDPALA
;
A
#
# COMPACT_ATOMS: atom_id res chain seq x y z
N MET A 1 47.72 5.72 33.96
CA MET A 1 47.12 6.90 33.29
C MET A 1 46.27 6.55 32.08
N LYS A 2 46.71 5.62 31.20
CA LYS A 2 45.94 5.17 30.02
C LYS A 2 44.53 4.64 30.33
N LYS A 3 44.33 3.90 31.44
CA LYS A 3 43.02 3.41 31.88
C LYS A 3 42.05 4.53 32.27
N LYS A 4 42.54 5.62 32.87
CA LYS A 4 41.72 6.80 33.20
C LYS A 4 41.32 7.58 31.94
N LEU A 5 42.20 7.61 30.94
CA LEU A 5 41.94 8.23 29.64
C LEU A 5 40.86 7.46 28.84
N ILE A 6 40.91 6.12 28.86
CA ILE A 6 39.89 5.27 28.25
C ILE A 6 38.53 5.47 28.94
N LEU A 7 38.52 5.58 30.26
CA LEU A 7 37.29 5.78 31.04
C LEU A 7 36.67 7.16 30.79
N LEU A 8 37.50 8.19 30.61
CA LEU A 8 37.07 9.52 30.21
C LEU A 8 36.52 9.55 28.78
N LEU A 9 37.15 8.84 27.84
CA LEU A 9 36.67 8.70 26.46
C LEU A 9 35.29 8.01 26.41
N PHE A 10 35.11 6.95 27.19
CA PHE A 10 33.84 6.20 27.25
C PHE A 10 32.67 7.04 27.81
N MET A 11 32.98 8.04 28.64
CA MET A 11 32.00 8.98 29.19
C MET A 11 31.52 10.04 28.16
N VAL A 12 32.31 10.28 27.11
CA VAL A 12 31.98 11.23 26.03
C VAL A 12 31.25 10.55 24.85
N VAL A 13 31.36 9.22 24.72
CA VAL A 13 30.63 8.44 23.70
C VAL A 13 29.10 8.69 23.68
N PRO A 14 28.37 8.73 24.80
CA PRO A 14 26.93 9.02 24.78
C PRO A 14 26.58 10.47 24.44
N MET A 15 27.55 11.39 24.36
CA MET A 15 27.29 12.75 23.83
C MET A 15 27.20 12.76 22.30
N LEU A 16 27.79 11.77 21.62
CA LEU A 16 27.74 11.65 20.16
C LEU A 16 26.41 11.10 19.66
N THR A 17 25.66 10.36 20.49
CA THR A 17 24.33 9.83 20.14
C THR A 17 23.24 10.91 20.12
N PHE A 18 23.43 12.04 20.82
CA PHE A 18 22.49 13.17 20.79
C PHE A 18 22.69 14.09 19.58
N ALA A 19 23.77 13.90 18.81
CA ALA A 19 24.07 14.67 17.59
C ALA A 19 23.60 13.97 16.31
N GLN A 20 22.79 12.89 16.41
CA GLN A 20 22.10 12.35 15.25
C GLN A 20 21.15 13.41 14.70
N GLU A 21 21.54 14.01 13.57
CA GLU A 21 20.62 14.75 12.71
C GLU A 21 19.35 13.92 12.51
N LYS A 22 18.21 14.59 12.38
CA LYS A 22 16.93 13.94 12.04
C LYS A 22 17.21 12.92 10.94
N GLY A 23 16.98 11.63 11.26
CA GLY A 23 17.25 10.55 10.32
C GLY A 23 16.55 10.82 8.99
N LEU A 24 17.09 10.30 7.89
CA LEU A 24 16.47 10.44 6.57
C LEU A 24 14.95 10.14 6.63
N ASP A 25 14.59 9.11 7.39
CA ASP A 25 13.22 8.70 7.68
C ASP A 25 12.38 9.82 8.32
N GLN A 26 12.91 10.55 9.32
CA GLN A 26 12.19 11.67 9.96
C GLN A 26 12.05 12.88 9.03
N LYS A 27 12.98 13.09 8.09
CA LYS A 27 12.90 14.15 7.09
C LYS A 27 11.87 13.80 6.01
N ILE A 28 11.83 12.54 5.60
CA ILE A 28 10.82 11.98 4.71
C ILE A 28 9.44 12.08 5.38
N ASP A 29 9.29 11.56 6.59
CA ASP A 29 8.04 11.64 7.34
C ASP A 29 7.56 13.08 7.49
N ALA A 30 8.44 14.03 7.85
CA ALA A 30 8.05 15.44 7.97
C ALA A 30 7.60 16.07 6.64
N ALA A 31 8.21 15.67 5.51
CA ALA A 31 7.82 16.12 4.18
C ALA A 31 6.52 15.47 3.68
N PHE A 32 6.29 14.20 4.03
CA PHE A 32 5.08 13.46 3.67
C PHE A 32 3.90 13.74 4.61
N LYS A 33 4.17 14.18 5.85
CA LYS A 33 3.15 14.52 6.85
C LYS A 33 2.05 15.46 6.35
N PRO A 34 2.34 16.62 5.71
CA PRO A 34 1.27 17.51 5.24
C PRO A 34 0.36 16.84 4.18
N VAL A 35 0.92 15.97 3.35
CA VAL A 35 0.17 15.22 2.34
C VAL A 35 -0.67 14.13 3.01
N SER A 36 -0.07 13.37 3.91
CA SER A 36 -0.74 12.32 4.68
C SER A 36 -1.88 12.88 5.53
N ASP A 37 -1.68 14.00 6.22
CA ASP A 37 -2.69 14.66 7.05
C ASP A 37 -3.86 15.16 6.18
N PHE A 38 -3.58 15.69 4.98
CA PHE A 38 -4.64 16.11 4.04
C PHE A 38 -5.53 14.94 3.62
N PHE A 39 -4.94 13.85 3.13
CA PHE A 39 -5.73 12.68 2.73
C PHE A 39 -6.42 12.02 3.91
N SER A 40 -5.74 11.93 5.07
CA SER A 40 -6.32 11.34 6.27
C SER A 40 -7.57 12.09 6.71
N ASN A 41 -7.54 13.42 6.78
CA ASN A 41 -8.73 14.21 7.11
C ASN A 41 -9.84 14.08 6.07
N LEU A 42 -9.49 13.96 4.79
CA LEU A 42 -10.46 13.84 3.70
C LEU A 42 -11.15 12.46 3.67
N ILE A 43 -10.47 11.38 4.05
CA ILE A 43 -11.03 10.02 3.95
C ILE A 43 -11.56 9.50 5.30
N PHE A 44 -11.03 9.97 6.43
CA PHE A 44 -11.41 9.55 7.77
C PHE A 44 -12.41 10.47 8.47
N PHE A 45 -13.01 11.46 7.78
CA PHE A 45 -14.14 12.15 8.38
C PHE A 45 -15.28 11.15 8.64
N THR A 46 -15.83 11.20 9.84
CA THR A 46 -16.88 10.28 10.27
C THR A 46 -18.24 10.83 9.88
N VAL A 47 -19.09 9.92 9.41
CA VAL A 47 -20.50 10.19 9.16
C VAL A 47 -21.30 9.36 10.15
N PRO A 48 -22.13 9.97 11.01
CA PRO A 48 -22.94 9.22 11.96
C PRO A 48 -24.05 8.48 11.21
N ILE A 49 -24.00 7.15 11.22
CA ILE A 49 -25.00 6.28 10.62
C ILE A 49 -25.50 5.32 11.70
N ALA A 50 -26.80 5.34 11.98
CA ALA A 50 -27.44 4.46 12.98
C ALA A 50 -26.81 4.53 14.39
N GLY A 51 -26.28 5.70 14.79
CA GLY A 51 -25.63 5.90 16.08
C GLY A 51 -24.18 5.41 16.16
N ILE A 52 -23.59 5.01 15.03
CA ILE A 52 -22.19 4.62 14.91
C ILE A 52 -21.46 5.62 14.00
N ASP A 53 -20.31 6.11 14.44
CA ASP A 53 -19.44 6.96 13.64
C ASP A 53 -18.68 6.11 12.63
N VAL A 54 -19.12 6.15 11.36
CA VAL A 54 -18.49 5.39 10.28
C VAL A 54 -17.60 6.31 9.45
N PRO A 55 -16.30 5.99 9.29
CA PRO A 55 -15.41 6.75 8.41
C PRO A 55 -15.93 6.74 6.96
N PHE A 56 -15.90 7.90 6.30
CA PHE A 56 -16.38 8.04 4.92
C PHE A 56 -15.73 7.08 3.93
N VAL A 57 -14.44 6.79 4.12
CA VAL A 57 -13.71 5.80 3.30
C VAL A 57 -14.41 4.44 3.25
N LEU A 58 -15.04 3.98 4.34
CA LEU A 58 -15.81 2.74 4.35
C LEU A 58 -17.05 2.84 3.48
N LEU A 59 -17.75 3.97 3.52
CA LEU A 59 -18.93 4.21 2.69
C LEU A 59 -18.56 4.19 1.19
N LEU A 60 -17.45 4.84 0.84
CA LEU A 60 -16.90 4.83 -0.51
C LEU A 60 -16.50 3.39 -0.94
N LEU A 61 -15.83 2.64 -0.07
CA LEU A 61 -15.42 1.26 -0.35
C LEU A 61 -16.62 0.35 -0.58
N VAL A 62 -17.60 0.37 0.32
CA VAL A 62 -18.82 -0.44 0.20
C VAL A 62 -19.61 -0.01 -1.03
N GLY A 63 -19.79 1.29 -1.26
CA GLY A 63 -20.47 1.82 -2.44
C GLY A 63 -19.80 1.40 -3.74
N SER A 64 -18.47 1.50 -3.83
CA SER A 64 -17.70 1.09 -5.00
C SER A 64 -17.76 -0.43 -5.20
N ALA A 65 -17.62 -1.21 -4.13
CA ALA A 65 -17.74 -2.66 -4.19
C ALA A 65 -19.12 -3.10 -4.67
N LEU A 66 -20.19 -2.48 -4.17
CA LEU A 66 -21.56 -2.72 -4.64
C LEU A 66 -21.73 -2.32 -6.10
N PHE A 67 -21.26 -1.13 -6.49
CA PHE A 67 -21.32 -0.66 -7.87
C PHE A 67 -20.62 -1.64 -8.82
N PHE A 68 -19.36 -2.03 -8.55
CA PHE A 68 -18.64 -2.98 -9.38
C PHE A 68 -19.30 -4.35 -9.38
N THR A 69 -19.80 -4.82 -8.24
CA THR A 69 -20.50 -6.11 -8.17
C THR A 69 -21.75 -6.13 -9.05
N ILE A 70 -22.56 -5.06 -9.03
CA ILE A 70 -23.78 -4.97 -9.85
C ILE A 70 -23.42 -4.75 -11.32
N TYR A 71 -22.50 -3.83 -11.61
CA TYR A 71 -22.07 -3.49 -12.97
C TYR A 71 -21.49 -4.70 -13.71
N PHE A 72 -20.61 -5.46 -13.06
CA PHE A 72 -20.03 -6.69 -13.61
C PHE A 72 -20.94 -7.93 -13.43
N LYS A 73 -22.18 -7.74 -12.97
CA LYS A 73 -23.16 -8.82 -12.73
C LYS A 73 -22.58 -9.97 -11.92
N PHE A 74 -22.03 -9.71 -10.74
CA PHE A 74 -21.43 -10.72 -9.84
C PHE A 74 -20.34 -11.57 -10.51
N PRO A 75 -19.18 -10.96 -10.84
CA PRO A 75 -18.14 -11.65 -11.60
C PRO A 75 -17.63 -12.91 -10.90
N ASN A 76 -17.62 -12.93 -9.56
CA ASN A 76 -17.24 -14.10 -8.76
C ASN A 76 -18.11 -15.34 -9.01
N ILE A 77 -19.33 -15.18 -9.54
CA ILE A 77 -20.24 -16.30 -9.85
C ILE A 77 -20.17 -16.61 -11.35
N PHE A 78 -20.35 -15.60 -12.21
CA PHE A 78 -20.49 -15.83 -13.65
C PHE A 78 -19.15 -16.10 -14.35
N HIS A 79 -18.08 -15.43 -13.94
CA HIS A 79 -16.77 -15.57 -14.57
C HIS A 79 -15.88 -16.61 -13.89
N PHE A 80 -16.36 -17.27 -12.82
CA PHE A 80 -15.60 -18.31 -12.12
C PHE A 80 -15.24 -19.49 -13.02
N LYS A 81 -16.20 -19.98 -13.82
CA LYS A 81 -15.96 -21.07 -14.79
C LYS A 81 -14.97 -20.64 -15.88
N THR A 82 -15.03 -19.38 -16.32
CA THR A 82 -14.11 -18.83 -17.31
C THR A 82 -12.71 -18.75 -16.75
N ALA A 83 -12.55 -18.21 -15.54
CA ALA A 83 -11.26 -18.14 -14.84
C ALA A 83 -10.63 -19.54 -14.69
N ILE A 84 -11.42 -20.55 -14.31
CA ILE A 84 -10.96 -21.95 -14.23
C ILE A 84 -10.50 -22.47 -15.59
N ASN A 85 -11.24 -22.20 -16.67
CA ASN A 85 -10.87 -22.66 -18.00
C ASN A 85 -9.61 -21.95 -18.53
N VAL A 86 -9.40 -20.69 -18.15
CA VAL A 86 -8.16 -19.93 -18.44
C VAL A 86 -6.96 -20.56 -17.74
N VAL A 87 -7.01 -20.78 -16.42
CA VAL A 87 -5.88 -21.39 -15.70
C VAL A 87 -5.63 -22.86 -16.06
N ARG A 88 -6.63 -23.54 -16.64
CA ARG A 88 -6.50 -24.90 -17.17
C ARG A 88 -5.89 -24.93 -18.58
N GLY A 89 -5.55 -23.78 -19.17
CA GLY A 89 -4.93 -23.68 -20.50
C GLY A 89 -5.89 -23.93 -21.66
N LYS A 90 -7.22 -23.93 -21.43
CA LYS A 90 -8.21 -24.19 -22.48
C LYS A 90 -8.18 -23.12 -23.60
N TYR A 91 -7.66 -21.93 -23.29
CA TYR A 91 -7.64 -20.80 -24.21
C TYR A 91 -6.23 -20.43 -24.69
N ASP A 92 -5.19 -21.18 -24.30
CA ASP A 92 -3.79 -20.93 -24.70
C ASP A 92 -3.59 -21.04 -26.23
N GLU A 93 -4.50 -21.72 -26.93
CA GLU A 93 -4.46 -21.84 -28.38
C GLU A 93 -4.85 -20.54 -29.10
N LEU A 94 -5.64 -19.67 -28.45
CA LEU A 94 -6.01 -18.36 -28.97
C LEU A 94 -4.83 -17.38 -28.90
N ASP A 95 -3.96 -17.52 -27.89
CA ASP A 95 -2.75 -16.71 -27.73
C ASP A 95 -1.64 -17.08 -28.74
N ARG A 96 -1.67 -18.30 -29.29
CA ARG A 96 -0.70 -18.77 -30.30
C ARG A 96 -0.83 -18.10 -31.67
N HIS A 97 -1.91 -17.37 -31.94
CA HIS A 97 -2.07 -16.64 -33.20
C HIS A 97 -1.45 -15.23 -33.20
N GLU A 98 -1.05 -14.69 -32.05
CA GLU A 98 -0.35 -13.39 -31.98
C GLU A 98 1.13 -13.50 -31.56
N ALA A 99 1.53 -14.58 -30.88
CA ALA A 99 2.91 -14.80 -30.49
C ALA A 99 3.68 -15.66 -31.51
N GLY A 100 3.97 -15.08 -32.67
CA GLY A 100 4.84 -15.74 -33.65
C GLY A 100 4.87 -15.06 -34.99
N ASP A 101 5.46 -13.87 -35.07
CA ASP A 101 6.13 -13.46 -36.31
C ASP A 101 7.53 -14.12 -36.31
N PRO A 102 7.76 -15.20 -37.10
CA PRO A 102 9.07 -15.82 -37.22
C PRO A 102 10.13 -14.90 -37.85
N ALA A 103 9.78 -13.67 -38.27
CA ALA A 103 10.72 -12.67 -38.76
C ALA A 103 11.50 -11.92 -37.66
N LEU A 104 11.18 -12.11 -36.38
CA LEU A 104 11.85 -11.46 -35.24
C LEU A 104 12.70 -12.42 -34.37
N ALA A 105 12.86 -13.68 -34.79
CA ALA A 105 13.68 -14.70 -34.12
C ALA A 105 15.09 -14.83 -34.75
#